data_AF-A0A2Z6PHM7-F1
#
_entry.id   AF-A0A2Z6PHM7-F1
#
_cell.length_a   1.000
_cell.length_b   1.000
_cell.length_c   1.000
_cell.angle_alpha   90.00
_cell.angle_beta   90.00
_cell.angle_gamma   90.00
#
_symmetry.space_group_name_H-M   'P 1'
#
loop_
_entity.id
_entity.type
_entity.pdbx_description
1 polymer ?
#
loop_
_entity_poly.entity_id
_entity_poly.type
_entity_poly.pdbx_seq_one_letter_code
_entity_poly.pdbx_strand_id
1 'polypeptide(L)'
;ETSSGEEEAAAWCFFLDPQHLRANFPSPSIEVTGERRVEEVTGDRRPPNTARVEGGGSVVSGPHRLVPWKAAEEFVIPPAMGHDYMVDGRTRMRISDADQSILASMGPESIRNVVAESSVAVFKLLEVATFLNGRECKYLRERDEARAHAKGFGERLSAVEKDLASQTKAYADAEEKVTKLEKELHDAKEEEGRLKEKVGELEEKLSSLTLPPTIDEEERKVDPTGTYASLSRADLIAKIYEVGDLQLEVASSSFRNALAQLQVLNPGVQLITEGMDEMKEVRDGQIASPPLEEEEA
;
A
#
# COMPACT_ATOMS: atom_id res chain seq x y z
N GLU A 1 17.38 12.39 24.45
CA GLU A 1 17.23 12.38 22.98
C GLU A 1 15.75 12.23 22.65
N THR A 2 15.03 13.34 22.63
CA THR A 2 13.56 13.36 22.44
C THR A 2 13.24 14.58 21.59
N SER A 3 13.52 14.48 20.30
CA SER A 3 13.22 15.53 19.30
C SER A 3 12.92 14.95 17.92
N SER A 4 12.60 13.65 17.84
CA SER A 4 12.38 12.93 16.57
C SER A 4 10.92 12.50 16.38
N GLY A 5 10.07 12.56 17.41
CA GLY A 5 8.70 12.04 17.36
C GLY A 5 7.63 13.04 16.94
N GLU A 6 7.90 14.34 17.04
CA GLU A 6 6.91 15.38 16.71
C GLU A 6 6.94 15.81 15.23
N GLU A 7 8.07 15.62 14.54
CA GLU A 7 8.17 15.92 13.10
C GLU A 7 7.52 14.84 12.22
N GLU A 8 7.47 13.59 12.65
CA GLU A 8 6.74 12.55 11.91
C GLU A 8 5.22 12.76 12.01
N ALA A 9 4.69 13.14 13.17
CA ALA A 9 3.25 13.39 13.31
C ALA A 9 2.75 14.54 12.42
N ALA A 10 3.58 15.57 12.21
CA ALA A 10 3.26 16.68 11.31
C ALA A 10 3.26 16.28 9.82
N ALA A 11 4.06 15.28 9.43
CA ALA A 11 4.12 14.79 8.05
C ALA A 11 2.87 13.98 7.64
N TRP A 12 2.24 13.27 8.58
CA TRP A 12 1.03 12.49 8.31
C TRP A 12 -0.25 13.33 8.30
N CYS A 13 -0.30 14.45 9.03
CA CYS A 13 -1.42 15.40 8.96
C CYS A 13 -1.54 16.09 7.59
N PHE A 14 -0.46 16.18 6.82
CA PHE A 14 -0.47 16.77 5.47
C PHE A 14 -1.18 15.90 4.42
N PHE A 15 -1.38 14.60 4.68
CA PHE A 15 -1.92 13.65 3.70
C PHE A 15 -3.44 13.43 3.81
N LEU A 16 -4.10 14.00 4.83
CA LEU A 16 -5.50 13.74 5.18
C LEU A 16 -6.42 14.95 5.06
N ASP A 17 -5.97 16.08 4.50
CA ASP A 17 -6.79 17.29 4.36
C ASP A 17 -7.43 17.41 2.96
N PRO A 18 -8.77 17.23 2.81
CA PRO A 18 -9.45 17.29 1.52
C PRO A 18 -9.58 18.72 0.95
N GLN A 19 -9.15 19.76 1.69
CA GLN A 19 -9.31 21.16 1.25
C GLN A 19 -8.09 21.72 0.49
N HIS A 20 -6.95 21.02 0.48
CA HIS A 20 -5.72 21.54 -0.16
C HIS A 20 -5.57 21.20 -1.66
N LEU A 21 -6.42 20.33 -2.22
CA LEU A 21 -6.39 19.93 -3.64
C LEU A 21 -7.01 20.95 -4.61
N ARG A 22 -7.48 22.11 -4.12
CA ARG A 22 -8.14 23.14 -4.95
C ARG A 22 -7.36 24.45 -5.14
N ALA A 23 -6.13 24.54 -4.65
CA ALA A 23 -5.36 25.77 -4.73
C ALA A 23 -3.89 25.48 -5.06
N ASN A 24 -3.60 24.98 -6.25
CA ASN A 24 -2.29 25.15 -6.91
C ASN A 24 -2.36 24.78 -8.40
N PHE A 25 -2.98 25.66 -9.18
CA PHE A 25 -2.69 25.80 -10.61
C PHE A 25 -2.56 27.29 -10.92
N PRO A 26 -1.36 27.83 -11.19
CA PRO A 26 -1.24 29.12 -11.82
C PRO A 26 -1.50 28.95 -13.32
N SER A 27 -2.63 29.46 -13.80
CA SER A 27 -2.89 29.68 -15.22
C SER A 27 -1.96 30.76 -15.77
N PRO A 28 -1.20 30.54 -16.87
CA PRO A 28 -0.59 31.63 -17.60
C PRO A 28 -1.63 32.21 -18.55
N SER A 29 -2.32 33.26 -18.12
CA SER A 29 -3.02 34.19 -19.01
C SER A 29 -1.96 35.08 -19.65
N ILE A 30 -1.70 34.92 -20.95
CA ILE A 30 -0.87 35.85 -21.70
C ILE A 30 -1.75 37.02 -22.18
N GLU A 31 -1.59 38.17 -21.52
CA GLU A 31 -2.06 39.45 -22.02
C GLU A 31 -1.17 39.86 -23.20
N VAL A 32 -1.72 39.78 -24.41
CA VAL A 32 -1.12 40.39 -25.60
C VAL A 32 -1.45 41.87 -25.56
N THR A 33 -0.44 42.68 -25.24
CA THR A 33 -0.41 44.13 -25.44
C THR A 33 -0.64 44.45 -26.93
N GLY A 34 -1.87 44.84 -27.25
CA GLY A 34 -2.21 45.39 -28.56
C GLY A 34 -1.79 46.85 -28.66
N GLU A 35 -0.59 47.11 -29.17
CA GLU A 35 -0.20 48.45 -29.61
C GLU A 35 -1.01 48.86 -30.86
N ARG A 36 -1.83 49.89 -30.64
CA ARG A 36 -2.17 51.02 -31.52
C ARG A 36 -2.08 50.79 -33.04
N ARG A 37 -3.27 50.72 -33.65
CA ARG A 37 -3.53 50.93 -35.07
C ARG A 37 -2.98 52.30 -35.54
N VAL A 38 -2.21 52.30 -36.62
CA VAL A 38 -2.19 53.38 -37.60
C VAL A 38 -2.74 52.80 -38.89
N GLU A 39 -3.76 53.48 -39.38
CA GLU A 39 -4.51 53.24 -40.59
C GLU A 39 -3.74 53.90 -41.76
N GLU A 40 -3.43 53.14 -42.82
CA GLU A 40 -3.27 53.75 -44.15
C GLU A 40 -3.70 52.76 -45.25
N VAL A 41 -4.40 53.36 -46.20
CA VAL A 41 -5.23 52.84 -47.29
C VAL A 41 -4.39 52.54 -48.53
N THR A 42 -5.03 51.88 -49.51
CA THR A 42 -4.62 51.49 -50.88
C THR A 42 -4.05 50.06 -50.92
N GLY A 43 -4.61 49.08 -51.62
CA GLY A 43 -5.62 49.05 -52.66
C GLY A 43 -5.09 48.14 -53.75
N ASP A 44 -5.41 46.84 -53.73
CA ASP A 44 -5.70 46.10 -54.97
C ASP A 44 -6.47 44.81 -54.70
N ARG A 45 -7.50 44.57 -55.52
CA ARG A 45 -8.45 43.46 -55.41
C ARG A 45 -7.79 42.12 -55.74
N ARG A 46 -7.79 41.16 -54.79
CA ARG A 46 -7.68 39.73 -55.13
C ARG A 46 -9.06 39.15 -55.51
N PRO A 47 -9.14 38.20 -56.46
CA PRO A 47 -10.40 37.53 -56.80
C PRO A 47 -10.87 36.62 -55.63
N PRO A 48 -12.18 36.37 -55.51
CA PRO A 48 -12.74 35.64 -54.37
C PRO A 48 -12.42 34.15 -54.44
N ASN A 49 -11.90 33.64 -53.31
CA ASN A 49 -11.78 32.21 -53.01
C ASN A 49 -13.12 31.51 -53.21
N THR A 50 -13.12 30.48 -54.04
CA THR A 50 -14.26 29.58 -54.26
C THR A 50 -14.56 28.78 -52.99
N ALA A 51 -15.81 28.93 -52.52
CA ALA A 51 -16.63 28.00 -51.75
C ALA A 51 -15.95 27.00 -50.81
N ARG A 52 -16.02 27.32 -49.52
CA ARG A 52 -16.10 26.38 -48.41
C ARG A 52 -17.31 25.46 -48.62
N VAL A 53 -17.10 24.19 -48.94
CA VAL A 53 -18.11 23.13 -48.80
C VAL A 53 -17.92 22.50 -47.43
N GLU A 54 -18.92 22.71 -46.58
CA GLU A 54 -19.05 22.12 -45.26
C GLU A 54 -20.11 21.00 -45.33
N GLY A 55 -19.74 19.82 -44.83
CA GLY A 55 -20.70 18.80 -44.39
C GLY A 55 -21.07 17.72 -45.40
N GLY A 56 -20.48 16.53 -45.25
CA GLY A 56 -20.99 15.30 -45.85
C GLY A 56 -20.01 14.15 -45.72
N GLY A 57 -20.21 13.30 -44.72
CA GLY A 57 -19.44 12.06 -44.53
C GLY A 57 -19.49 11.20 -45.78
N SER A 58 -18.43 11.27 -46.58
CA SER A 58 -18.17 10.39 -47.69
C SER A 58 -16.67 10.37 -47.88
N VAL A 59 -16.12 9.17 -48.01
CA VAL A 59 -14.71 8.88 -48.25
C VAL A 59 -14.34 9.41 -49.64
N VAL A 60 -14.26 10.74 -49.78
CA VAL A 60 -13.67 11.36 -50.96
C VAL A 60 -12.18 11.22 -50.78
N SER A 61 -11.70 10.10 -51.31
CA SER A 61 -10.28 9.87 -51.53
C SER A 61 -9.75 11.05 -52.34
N GLY A 62 -8.87 11.85 -51.74
CA GLY A 62 -8.05 12.77 -52.52
C GLY A 62 -7.25 11.99 -53.58
N PRO A 63 -6.64 12.68 -54.56
CA PRO A 63 -5.97 12.02 -55.69
C PRO A 63 -4.84 11.05 -55.28
N HIS A 64 -4.45 11.06 -54.01
CA HIS A 64 -3.49 10.14 -53.41
C HIS A 64 -4.15 8.85 -52.93
N ARG A 65 -4.45 7.93 -53.85
CA ARG A 65 -4.67 6.51 -53.48
C ARG A 65 -3.31 5.81 -53.35
N LEU A 66 -2.51 6.21 -52.37
CA LEU A 66 -1.35 5.40 -51.98
C LEU A 66 -1.84 4.31 -51.03
N VAL A 67 -1.53 3.06 -51.39
CA VAL A 67 -1.88 1.87 -50.60
C VAL A 67 -1.28 2.04 -49.20
N PRO A 68 -2.09 1.93 -48.12
CA PRO A 68 -1.55 1.90 -46.77
C PRO A 68 -0.42 0.87 -46.67
N TRP A 69 0.69 1.20 -46.00
CA TRP A 69 1.85 0.33 -45.72
C TRP A 69 2.94 0.22 -46.79
N LYS A 70 2.90 0.95 -47.91
CA LYS A 70 4.02 0.98 -48.86
C LYS A 70 4.98 2.14 -48.52
N ALA A 71 6.27 1.83 -48.33
CA ALA A 71 7.31 2.84 -48.14
C ALA A 71 7.36 3.76 -49.38
N ALA A 72 7.55 5.07 -49.17
CA ALA A 72 7.68 6.03 -50.26
C ALA A 72 8.95 5.71 -51.07
N GLU A 73 8.78 5.21 -52.30
CA GLU A 73 9.88 5.01 -53.25
C GLU A 73 10.51 6.38 -53.62
N GLU A 74 11.83 6.39 -53.82
CA GLU A 74 12.66 7.60 -54.03
C GLU A 74 12.27 8.41 -55.28
N PHE A 75 11.59 7.78 -56.24
CA PHE A 75 11.05 8.44 -57.43
C PHE A 75 9.57 8.11 -57.62
N VAL A 76 8.72 9.09 -57.35
CA VAL A 76 7.29 9.04 -57.69
C VAL A 76 7.11 9.78 -59.01
N ILE A 77 6.51 9.14 -60.02
CA ILE A 77 6.11 9.82 -61.26
C ILE A 77 5.04 10.86 -60.87
N PRO A 78 5.15 12.14 -61.30
CA PRO A 78 4.18 13.16 -60.98
C PRO A 78 2.74 12.69 -61.27
N PRO A 79 1.76 12.91 -60.38
CA PRO A 79 0.38 12.45 -60.59
C PRO A 79 -0.22 12.89 -61.93
N ALA A 80 0.16 14.07 -62.43
CA ALA A 80 -0.23 14.58 -63.75
C ALA A 80 0.26 13.72 -64.94
N MET A 81 1.30 12.91 -64.74
CA MET A 81 1.88 12.00 -65.73
C MET A 81 1.61 10.53 -65.41
N GLY A 82 1.19 10.22 -64.18
CA GLY A 82 1.07 8.89 -63.61
C GLY A 82 -0.35 8.48 -63.27
N HIS A 83 -1.36 9.06 -63.92
CA HIS A 83 -2.66 8.39 -63.94
C HIS A 83 -2.52 7.13 -64.79
N ASP A 84 -2.87 5.98 -64.20
CA ASP A 84 -2.92 4.69 -64.90
C ASP A 84 -3.65 4.91 -66.24
N TYR A 85 -3.03 4.47 -67.34
CA TYR A 85 -3.57 4.44 -68.71
C TYR A 85 -3.43 5.68 -69.62
N MET A 86 -2.67 6.74 -69.30
CA MET A 86 -2.47 7.82 -70.29
C MET A 86 -1.63 7.39 -71.51
N VAL A 87 -0.71 6.45 -71.34
CA VAL A 87 0.13 5.89 -72.42
C VAL A 87 0.25 4.38 -72.21
N ASP A 88 -0.83 3.64 -72.45
CA ASP A 88 -0.75 2.19 -72.50
C ASP A 88 -0.17 1.74 -73.86
N GLY A 89 0.37 0.53 -73.96
CA GLY A 89 0.92 0.00 -75.22
C GLY A 89 -0.11 -0.13 -76.36
N ARG A 90 -1.40 0.18 -76.11
CA ARG A 90 -2.48 0.23 -77.08
C ARG A 90 -2.78 1.67 -77.56
N THR A 91 -2.32 2.69 -76.84
CA THR A 91 -2.53 4.09 -77.16
C THR A 91 -1.54 4.52 -78.24
N ARG A 92 -2.03 4.73 -79.46
CA ARG A 92 -1.22 5.24 -80.57
C ARG A 92 -1.29 6.77 -80.59
N MET A 93 -0.17 7.43 -80.29
CA MET A 93 -0.08 8.89 -80.41
C MET A 93 -0.19 9.26 -81.90
N ARG A 94 -1.25 9.98 -82.28
CA ARG A 94 -1.48 10.46 -83.64
C ARG A 94 -1.26 11.96 -83.68
N ILE A 95 -0.44 12.42 -84.62
CA ILE A 95 -0.29 13.84 -84.95
C ILE A 95 -1.46 14.21 -85.85
N SER A 96 -2.07 15.38 -85.66
CA SER A 96 -3.18 15.82 -86.51
C SER A 96 -2.72 16.00 -87.96
N ASP A 97 -3.62 15.82 -88.95
CA ASP A 97 -3.24 15.96 -90.37
C ASP A 97 -2.75 17.38 -90.69
N ALA A 98 -3.24 18.38 -89.98
CA ALA A 98 -2.77 19.77 -90.06
C ALA A 98 -1.32 19.89 -89.57
N ASP A 99 -1.00 19.37 -88.39
CA ASP A 99 0.35 19.42 -87.83
C ASP A 99 1.34 18.57 -88.65
N GLN A 100 0.89 17.45 -89.22
CA GLN A 100 1.70 16.64 -90.15
C GLN A 100 2.05 17.43 -91.41
N SER A 101 1.08 18.13 -92.00
CA SER A 101 1.32 18.98 -93.18
C SER A 101 2.27 20.13 -92.86
N ILE A 102 2.16 20.71 -91.66
CA ILE A 102 3.06 21.77 -91.19
C ILE A 102 4.49 21.21 -91.04
N LEU A 103 4.66 20.12 -90.29
CA LEU A 103 5.98 19.50 -90.09
C LEU A 103 6.62 19.04 -91.39
N ALA A 104 5.84 18.53 -92.35
CA ALA A 104 6.34 18.13 -93.67
C ALA A 104 6.78 19.32 -94.54
N SER A 105 6.22 20.52 -94.31
CA SER A 105 6.61 21.75 -95.01
C SER A 105 7.85 22.43 -94.41
N MET A 106 8.30 22.00 -93.22
CA MET A 106 9.46 22.56 -92.53
C MET A 106 10.77 21.91 -93.00
N GLY A 107 11.84 22.71 -93.09
CA GLY A 107 13.19 22.18 -93.32
C GLY A 107 13.74 21.40 -92.12
N PRO A 108 14.70 20.48 -92.32
CA PRO A 108 15.20 19.61 -91.26
C PRO A 108 15.86 20.39 -90.11
N GLU A 109 16.51 21.52 -90.37
CA GLU A 109 17.04 22.43 -89.36
C GLU A 109 15.94 23.03 -88.48
N SER A 110 14.79 23.41 -89.09
CA SER A 110 13.66 24.00 -88.38
C SER A 110 12.97 22.99 -87.47
N ILE A 111 12.82 21.74 -87.94
CA ILE A 111 12.30 20.63 -87.12
C ILE A 111 13.21 20.40 -85.90
N ARG A 112 14.54 20.39 -86.09
CA ARG A 112 15.49 20.22 -84.97
C ARG A 112 15.38 21.34 -83.93
N ASN A 113 15.18 22.58 -84.36
CA ASN A 113 14.98 23.71 -83.44
C ASN A 113 13.68 23.57 -82.64
N VAL A 114 12.56 23.22 -83.28
CA VAL A 114 11.28 22.98 -82.58
C VAL A 114 11.41 21.83 -81.56
N VAL A 115 12.08 20.74 -81.93
CA VAL A 115 12.35 19.62 -81.02
C VAL A 115 13.22 20.08 -79.85
N ALA A 116 14.26 20.86 -80.09
CA ALA A 116 15.14 21.39 -79.04
C ALA A 116 14.36 22.30 -78.07
N GLU A 117 13.61 23.28 -78.59
CA GLU A 117 12.79 24.18 -77.77
C GLU A 117 11.72 23.42 -76.96
N SER A 118 11.02 22.50 -77.61
CA SER A 118 9.99 21.67 -76.96
C SER A 118 10.60 20.74 -75.91
N SER A 119 11.79 20.17 -76.15
CA SER A 119 12.47 19.32 -75.19
C SER A 119 12.84 20.08 -73.91
N VAL A 120 13.29 21.33 -74.02
CA VAL A 120 13.56 22.20 -72.87
C VAL A 120 12.29 22.45 -72.05
N ALA A 121 11.15 22.66 -72.71
CA ALA A 121 9.87 22.83 -72.01
C ALA A 121 9.46 21.56 -71.24
N VAL A 122 9.67 20.37 -71.80
CA VAL A 122 9.41 19.09 -71.12
C VAL A 122 10.33 18.89 -69.91
N PHE A 123 11.64 19.18 -70.04
CA PHE A 123 12.57 19.08 -68.92
C PHE A 123 12.24 20.05 -67.79
N LYS A 124 11.85 21.29 -68.11
CA LYS A 124 11.38 22.25 -67.10
C LYS A 124 10.11 21.76 -66.38
N LEU A 125 9.18 21.15 -67.11
CA LEU A 125 8.00 20.55 -66.50
C LEU A 125 8.40 19.40 -65.56
N LEU A 126 9.33 18.55 -65.98
CA LEU A 126 9.87 17.46 -65.15
C LEU A 126 10.56 17.98 -63.88
N GLU A 127 11.34 19.07 -63.97
CA GLU A 127 11.96 19.71 -62.81
C GLU A 127 10.91 20.23 -61.81
N VAL A 128 9.90 20.96 -62.29
CA VAL A 128 8.81 21.45 -61.42
C VAL A 128 8.06 20.29 -60.77
N ALA A 129 7.81 19.24 -61.54
CA ALA A 129 7.05 18.09 -61.07
C ALA A 129 7.85 17.24 -60.06
N THR A 130 9.14 17.03 -60.29
CA THR A 130 10.04 16.35 -59.32
C THR A 130 10.23 17.18 -58.05
N PHE A 131 10.34 18.51 -58.15
CA PHE A 131 10.38 19.41 -56.99
C PHE A 131 9.09 19.36 -56.16
N LEU A 132 7.93 19.30 -56.80
CA LEU A 132 6.65 19.10 -56.11
C LEU A 132 6.59 17.73 -55.44
N ASN A 133 6.99 16.67 -56.13
CA ASN A 133 7.03 15.31 -55.58
C ASN A 133 7.94 15.22 -54.34
N GLY A 134 9.11 15.85 -54.36
CA GLY A 134 10.01 15.89 -53.21
C GLY A 134 9.37 16.58 -51.99
N ARG A 135 8.63 17.67 -52.20
CA ARG A 135 7.88 18.35 -51.13
C ARG A 135 6.74 17.49 -50.59
N GLU A 136 5.93 16.89 -51.46
CA GLU A 136 4.84 15.99 -51.05
C GLU A 136 5.37 14.78 -50.26
N CYS A 137 6.47 14.17 -50.71
CA CYS A 137 7.10 13.05 -50.02
C CYS A 137 7.58 13.43 -48.61
N LYS A 138 8.10 14.64 -48.44
CA LYS A 138 8.49 15.15 -47.12
C LYS A 138 7.28 15.24 -46.18
N TYR A 139 6.18 15.84 -46.61
CA TYR A 139 4.97 15.95 -45.79
C TYR A 139 4.35 14.60 -45.46
N LEU A 140 4.36 13.65 -46.40
CA LEU A 140 3.87 12.29 -46.14
C LEU A 140 4.71 11.58 -45.07
N ARG A 141 6.03 11.73 -45.11
CA ARG A 141 6.94 11.18 -44.09
C ARG A 141 6.66 11.79 -42.72
N GLU A 142 6.63 13.12 -42.62
CA GLU A 142 6.33 13.83 -41.37
C GLU A 142 4.97 13.42 -40.80
N ARG A 143 3.96 13.25 -41.66
CA ARG A 143 2.63 12.76 -41.27
C ARG A 143 2.68 11.34 -40.71
N ASP A 144 3.45 10.45 -41.33
CA ASP A 144 3.52 9.05 -40.90
C ASP A 144 4.36 8.89 -39.62
N GLU A 145 5.42 9.70 -39.45
CA GLU A 145 6.15 9.85 -38.18
C GLU A 145 5.23 10.38 -37.07
N ALA A 146 4.45 11.43 -37.34
CA ALA A 146 3.49 11.97 -36.38
C ALA A 146 2.41 10.95 -35.99
N ARG A 147 1.92 10.13 -36.94
CA ARG A 147 0.99 9.03 -36.67
C ARG A 147 1.63 7.94 -35.80
N ALA A 148 2.90 7.61 -36.04
CA ALA A 148 3.63 6.66 -35.21
C ALA A 148 3.76 7.16 -33.77
N HIS A 149 4.11 8.45 -33.59
CA HIS A 149 4.13 9.08 -32.27
C HIS A 149 2.76 9.11 -31.60
N ALA A 150 1.71 9.49 -32.32
CA ALA A 150 0.34 9.51 -31.79
C ALA A 150 -0.10 8.11 -31.33
N LYS A 151 0.24 7.07 -32.09
CA LYS A 151 -0.01 5.68 -31.69
C LYS A 151 0.74 5.32 -30.40
N GLY A 152 2.03 5.64 -30.30
CA GLY A 152 2.82 5.40 -29.10
C GLY A 152 2.30 6.14 -27.87
N PHE A 153 1.81 7.38 -28.02
CA PHE A 153 1.13 8.10 -26.94
C PHE A 153 -0.19 7.43 -26.55
N GLY A 154 -0.99 6.97 -27.50
CA GLY A 154 -2.23 6.23 -27.22
C GLY A 154 -1.99 4.94 -26.43
N GLU A 155 -0.94 4.18 -26.78
CA GLU A 155 -0.55 2.97 -26.04
C GLU A 155 -0.13 3.29 -24.60
N ARG A 156 0.67 4.35 -24.40
CA ARG A 156 1.08 4.82 -23.07
C ARG A 156 -0.10 5.33 -22.25
N LEU A 157 -1.02 6.07 -22.86
CA LEU A 157 -2.25 6.52 -22.19
C LEU A 157 -3.09 5.33 -21.72
N SER A 158 -3.30 4.33 -22.58
CA SER A 158 -4.04 3.12 -22.21
C SER A 158 -3.37 2.34 -21.07
N ALA A 159 -2.04 2.31 -21.01
CA ALA A 159 -1.32 1.70 -19.90
C ALA A 159 -1.57 2.48 -18.59
N VAL A 160 -1.40 3.80 -18.61
CA VAL A 160 -1.64 4.66 -17.44
C VAL A 160 -3.09 4.60 -16.96
N GLU A 161 -4.06 4.54 -17.88
CA GLU A 161 -5.48 4.38 -17.53
C GLU A 161 -5.75 3.06 -16.79
N LYS A 162 -5.13 1.95 -17.24
CA LYS A 162 -5.24 0.65 -16.57
C LYS A 162 -4.59 0.66 -15.20
N ASP A 163 -3.40 1.26 -15.09
CA ASP A 163 -2.66 1.36 -13.83
C ASP A 163 -3.45 2.20 -12.82
N LEU A 164 -3.96 3.36 -13.23
CA LEU A 164 -4.79 4.23 -12.39
C LEU A 164 -6.07 3.49 -11.96
N ALA A 165 -6.75 2.80 -12.87
CA ALA A 165 -7.93 2.01 -12.52
C ALA A 165 -7.62 0.88 -11.51
N SER A 166 -6.44 0.26 -11.61
CA SER A 166 -5.99 -0.74 -10.62
C SER A 166 -5.68 -0.11 -9.26
N GLN A 167 -5.06 1.07 -9.26
CA GLN A 167 -4.70 1.80 -8.05
C GLN A 167 -5.94 2.32 -7.31
N THR A 168 -6.94 2.84 -8.04
CA THR A 168 -8.22 3.28 -7.47
C THR A 168 -8.95 2.13 -6.77
N LYS A 169 -8.93 0.93 -7.36
CA LYS A 169 -9.50 -0.27 -6.70
C LYS A 169 -8.74 -0.63 -5.43
N ALA A 170 -7.40 -0.63 -5.49
CA ALA A 170 -6.58 -0.90 -4.31
C ALA A 170 -6.79 0.12 -3.18
N TYR A 171 -6.99 1.40 -3.52
CA TYR A 171 -7.33 2.43 -2.53
C TYR A 171 -8.71 2.21 -1.91
N ALA A 172 -9.72 1.85 -2.70
CA ALA A 172 -11.05 1.52 -2.17
C ALA A 172 -11.01 0.31 -1.21
N ASP A 173 -10.28 -0.75 -1.58
CA ASP A 173 -10.08 -1.93 -0.71
C ASP A 173 -9.31 -1.57 0.58
N ALA A 174 -8.35 -0.65 0.49
CA ALA A 174 -7.60 -0.16 1.64
C ALA A 174 -8.49 0.70 2.56
N GLU A 175 -9.32 1.56 1.99
CA GLU A 175 -10.29 2.38 2.72
C GLU A 175 -11.28 1.49 3.51
N GLU A 176 -11.82 0.44 2.88
CA GLU A 176 -12.68 -0.53 3.57
C GLU A 176 -11.97 -1.18 4.76
N LYS A 177 -10.71 -1.62 4.59
CA LYS A 177 -9.91 -2.20 5.67
C LYS A 177 -9.65 -1.21 6.80
N VAL A 178 -9.36 0.04 6.49
CA VAL A 178 -9.15 1.10 7.49
C VAL A 178 -10.43 1.30 8.29
N THR A 179 -11.60 1.43 7.64
CA THR A 179 -12.87 1.58 8.37
C THR A 179 -13.20 0.37 9.26
N LYS A 180 -12.78 -0.85 8.89
CA LYS A 180 -12.92 -2.04 9.74
C LYS A 180 -12.00 -1.97 10.95
N LEU A 181 -10.72 -1.65 10.74
CA LEU A 181 -9.74 -1.52 11.82
C LEU A 181 -10.07 -0.38 12.79
N GLU A 182 -10.65 0.72 12.31
CA GLU A 182 -11.12 1.81 13.15
C GLU A 182 -12.23 1.36 14.11
N LYS A 183 -13.17 0.54 13.64
CA LYS A 183 -14.22 -0.06 14.49
C LYS A 183 -13.62 -1.01 15.52
N GLU A 184 -12.74 -1.92 15.10
CA GLU A 184 -12.05 -2.85 16.01
C GLU A 184 -11.23 -2.11 17.08
N LEU A 185 -10.56 -1.01 16.71
CA LEU A 185 -9.81 -0.17 17.65
C LEU A 185 -10.74 0.53 18.64
N HIS A 186 -11.92 0.97 18.20
CA HIS A 186 -12.92 1.58 19.07
C HIS A 186 -13.45 0.56 20.08
N ASP A 187 -13.87 -0.61 19.62
CA ASP A 187 -14.37 -1.70 20.48
C ASP A 187 -13.30 -2.14 21.50
N ALA A 188 -12.04 -2.26 21.06
CA ALA A 188 -10.93 -2.60 21.96
C ALA A 188 -10.69 -1.54 23.05
N LYS A 189 -10.84 -0.25 22.71
CA LYS A 189 -10.73 0.85 23.68
C LYS A 189 -11.88 0.85 24.70
N GLU A 190 -13.10 0.52 24.28
CA GLU A 190 -14.23 0.38 25.21
C GLU A 190 -13.98 -0.77 26.21
N GLU A 191 -13.52 -1.92 25.71
CA GLU A 191 -13.18 -3.06 26.57
C GLU A 191 -12.00 -2.78 27.51
N GLU A 192 -10.98 -2.05 27.04
CA GLU A 192 -9.88 -1.57 27.89
C GLU A 192 -10.41 -0.70 29.05
N GLY A 193 -11.33 0.23 28.75
CA GLY A 193 -11.99 1.05 29.77
C GLY A 193 -12.75 0.22 30.79
N ARG A 194 -13.54 -0.76 30.33
CA ARG A 194 -14.28 -1.69 31.19
C ARG A 194 -13.36 -2.54 32.07
N LEU A 195 -12.19 -2.94 31.56
CA LEU A 195 -11.20 -3.69 32.34
C LEU A 195 -10.50 -2.80 33.37
N LYS A 196 -10.17 -1.56 33.02
CA LYS A 196 -9.59 -0.57 33.96
C LYS A 196 -10.53 -0.30 35.14
N GLU A 197 -11.83 -0.17 34.90
CA GLU A 197 -12.82 -0.03 35.98
C GLU A 197 -12.81 -1.23 36.94
N LYS A 198 -12.83 -2.46 36.39
CA LYS A 198 -12.75 -3.69 37.19
C LYS A 198 -11.46 -3.81 37.99
N VAL A 199 -10.32 -3.39 37.41
CA VAL A 199 -9.04 -3.36 38.12
C VAL A 199 -9.12 -2.41 39.31
N GLY A 200 -9.66 -1.20 39.12
CA GLY A 200 -9.86 -0.25 40.22
C GLY A 200 -10.78 -0.80 41.32
N GLU A 201 -11.89 -1.46 40.95
CA GLU A 201 -12.81 -2.09 41.92
C GLU A 201 -12.14 -3.22 42.71
N LEU A 202 -11.30 -4.03 42.05
CA LEU A 202 -10.52 -5.08 42.70
C LEU A 202 -9.43 -4.51 43.61
N GLU A 203 -8.75 -3.44 43.20
CA GLU A 203 -7.75 -2.73 44.01
C GLU A 203 -8.37 -2.10 45.28
N GLU A 204 -9.57 -1.52 45.17
CA GLU A 204 -10.33 -1.01 46.32
C GLU A 204 -10.73 -2.15 47.27
N LYS A 205 -11.26 -3.25 46.72
CA LYS A 205 -11.59 -4.46 47.52
C LYS A 205 -10.35 -5.01 48.21
N LEU A 206 -9.21 -5.11 47.52
CA LEU A 206 -7.94 -5.53 48.11
C LEU A 206 -7.51 -4.60 49.24
N SER A 207 -7.63 -3.30 49.05
CA SER A 207 -7.31 -2.31 50.08
C SER A 207 -8.24 -2.42 51.29
N SER A 208 -9.51 -2.75 51.09
CA SER A 208 -10.49 -2.97 52.17
C SER A 208 -10.32 -4.30 52.91
N LEU A 209 -9.87 -5.34 52.21
CA LEU A 209 -9.61 -6.68 52.76
C LEU A 209 -8.25 -6.76 53.43
N THR A 210 -7.32 -5.88 53.06
CA THR A 210 -6.07 -5.66 53.79
C THR A 210 -6.47 -5.20 55.19
N LEU A 211 -6.42 -6.13 56.14
CA LEU A 211 -6.64 -5.84 57.54
C LEU A 211 -5.69 -4.71 57.97
N PRO A 212 -6.13 -3.76 58.80
CA PRO A 212 -5.20 -2.83 59.44
C PRO A 212 -4.10 -3.63 60.17
N PRO A 213 -2.92 -3.03 60.42
CA PRO A 213 -1.79 -3.68 61.08
C PRO A 213 -2.04 -4.02 62.56
N THR A 214 -3.29 -4.23 62.97
CA THR A 214 -3.66 -4.72 64.29
C THR A 214 -3.18 -6.16 64.53
N ILE A 215 -2.82 -6.90 63.47
CA ILE A 215 -2.12 -8.18 63.59
C ILE A 215 -0.74 -7.98 64.23
N ASP A 216 -0.03 -6.88 63.94
CA ASP A 216 1.31 -6.63 64.47
C ASP A 216 1.35 -6.49 66.01
N GLU A 217 0.28 -5.99 66.62
CA GLU A 217 0.20 -5.82 68.09
C GLU A 217 -0.01 -7.15 68.81
N GLU A 218 -0.86 -8.04 68.29
CA GLU A 218 -1.01 -9.39 68.86
C GLU A 218 0.20 -10.27 68.51
N GLU A 219 0.73 -10.17 67.30
CA GLU A 219 1.94 -10.89 66.87
C GLU A 219 3.16 -10.48 67.71
N ARG A 220 3.33 -9.19 68.04
CA ARG A 220 4.39 -8.74 68.98
C ARG A 220 4.26 -9.30 70.39
N LYS A 221 3.06 -9.66 70.86
CA LYS A 221 2.88 -10.28 72.17
C LYS A 221 3.35 -11.73 72.17
N VAL A 222 3.09 -12.46 71.09
CA VAL A 222 3.41 -13.89 70.98
C VAL A 222 4.84 -14.13 70.46
N ASP A 223 5.36 -13.19 69.66
CA ASP A 223 6.72 -13.20 69.12
C ASP A 223 7.40 -11.82 69.26
N PRO A 224 7.83 -11.45 70.48
CA PRO A 224 8.47 -10.16 70.74
C PRO A 224 9.82 -9.99 70.02
N THR A 225 10.42 -11.09 69.55
CA THR A 225 11.71 -11.07 68.83
C THR A 225 11.51 -10.97 67.31
N GLY A 226 10.28 -11.18 66.82
CA GLY A 226 9.95 -11.17 65.40
C GLY A 226 10.58 -12.34 64.63
N THR A 227 10.88 -13.45 65.30
CA THR A 227 11.53 -14.60 64.67
C THR A 227 10.62 -15.24 63.61
N TYR A 228 9.33 -15.35 63.90
CA TYR A 228 8.32 -15.97 63.07
C TYR A 228 7.73 -15.01 62.04
N ALA A 229 7.71 -13.71 62.33
CA ALA A 229 7.21 -12.67 61.42
C ALA A 229 7.95 -12.63 60.07
N SER A 230 9.21 -13.06 60.05
CA SER A 230 10.04 -13.10 58.84
C SER A 230 9.90 -14.39 58.01
N LEU A 231 9.18 -15.39 58.53
CA LEU A 231 9.07 -16.71 57.92
C LEU A 231 7.95 -16.74 56.88
N SER A 232 8.19 -17.45 55.76
CA SER A 232 7.11 -17.73 54.83
C SER A 232 6.11 -18.72 55.46
N ARG A 233 4.90 -18.81 54.90
CA ARG A 233 3.90 -19.80 55.36
C ARG A 233 4.47 -21.23 55.38
N ALA A 234 5.31 -21.59 54.41
CA ALA A 234 5.92 -22.91 54.35
C ALA A 234 6.93 -23.11 55.49
N ASP A 235 7.75 -22.09 55.77
CA ASP A 235 8.75 -22.15 56.83
C ASP A 235 8.10 -22.19 58.22
N LEU A 236 7.01 -21.44 58.42
CA LEU A 236 6.23 -21.46 59.65
C LEU A 236 5.66 -22.85 59.93
N ILE A 237 5.09 -23.50 58.89
CA ILE A 237 4.58 -24.87 58.98
C ILE A 237 5.72 -25.85 59.32
N ALA A 238 6.87 -25.73 58.66
CA ALA A 238 8.03 -26.56 58.95
C ALA A 238 8.50 -26.42 60.41
N LYS A 239 8.50 -25.19 60.95
CA LYS A 239 8.91 -24.93 62.33
C LYS A 239 7.96 -25.51 63.37
N ILE A 240 6.66 -25.53 63.09
CA ILE A 240 5.66 -26.18 63.96
C ILE A 240 5.95 -27.68 64.09
N TYR A 241 6.23 -28.35 62.97
CA TYR A 241 6.59 -29.77 62.99
C TYR A 241 7.89 -30.01 63.77
N GLU A 242 8.93 -29.19 63.54
CA GLU A 242 10.20 -29.30 64.27
C GLU A 242 10.02 -29.16 65.78
N VAL A 243 9.25 -28.16 66.24
CA VAL A 243 8.98 -27.97 67.67
C VAL A 243 8.16 -29.12 68.25
N GLY A 244 7.17 -29.63 67.49
CA GLY A 244 6.38 -30.78 67.90
C GLY A 244 7.23 -32.04 68.09
N ASP A 245 8.12 -32.33 67.15
CA ASP A 245 9.02 -33.48 67.22
C ASP A 245 9.99 -33.36 68.41
N LEU A 246 10.56 -32.17 68.63
CA LEU A 246 11.43 -31.92 69.79
C LEU A 246 10.70 -32.13 71.13
N GLN A 247 9.46 -31.65 71.24
CA GLN A 247 8.66 -31.86 72.45
C GLN A 247 8.39 -33.34 72.72
N LEU A 248 8.07 -34.11 71.66
CA LEU A 248 7.87 -35.55 71.75
C LEU A 248 9.14 -36.28 72.20
N GLU A 249 10.30 -35.92 71.65
CA GLU A 249 11.59 -36.49 72.04
C GLU A 249 11.93 -36.21 73.51
N VAL A 250 11.70 -34.97 73.98
CA VAL A 250 11.92 -34.57 75.37
C VAL A 250 11.00 -35.36 76.31
N ALA A 251 9.70 -35.47 75.98
CA ALA A 251 8.75 -36.25 76.75
C ALA A 251 9.18 -37.73 76.84
N SER A 252 9.51 -38.34 75.70
CA SER A 252 9.97 -39.73 75.61
C SER A 252 11.24 -39.98 76.43
N SER A 253 12.21 -39.06 76.38
CA SER A 253 13.44 -39.13 77.18
C SER A 253 13.15 -39.02 78.69
N SER A 254 12.29 -38.08 79.09
CA SER A 254 11.90 -37.89 80.49
C SER A 254 11.21 -39.12 81.07
N PHE A 255 10.34 -39.76 80.29
CA PHE A 255 9.66 -41.00 80.66
C PHE A 255 10.65 -42.16 80.83
N ARG A 256 11.57 -42.36 79.88
CA ARG A 256 12.62 -43.37 80.00
C ARG A 256 13.51 -43.14 81.23
N ASN A 257 13.84 -41.88 81.51
CA ASN A 257 14.60 -41.51 82.71
C ASN A 257 13.82 -41.83 84.00
N ALA A 258 12.52 -41.53 84.06
CA ALA A 258 11.66 -41.88 85.18
C ALA A 258 11.59 -43.41 85.38
N LEU A 259 11.47 -44.17 84.29
CA LEU A 259 11.48 -45.63 84.33
C LEU A 259 12.81 -46.18 84.86
N ALA A 260 13.94 -45.62 84.44
CA ALA A 260 15.26 -45.98 84.97
C ALA A 260 15.37 -45.68 86.47
N GLN A 261 14.88 -44.52 86.93
CA GLN A 261 14.83 -44.19 88.36
C GLN A 261 13.99 -45.20 89.15
N LEU A 262 12.82 -45.60 88.63
CA LEU A 262 11.96 -46.60 89.27
C LEU A 262 12.63 -47.98 89.38
N GLN A 263 13.39 -48.39 88.37
CA GLN A 263 14.16 -49.64 88.42
C GLN A 263 15.25 -49.62 89.50
N VAL A 264 15.95 -48.48 89.64
CA VAL A 264 16.99 -48.31 90.67
C VAL A 264 16.40 -48.37 92.08
N LEU A 265 15.24 -47.74 92.30
CA LEU A 265 14.58 -47.70 93.60
C LEU A 265 13.96 -49.04 94.02
N ASN A 266 13.73 -49.96 93.09
CA ASN A 266 13.08 -51.25 93.34
C ASN A 266 13.97 -52.43 92.91
N PRO A 267 15.11 -52.68 93.59
CA PRO A 267 16.02 -53.75 93.21
C PRO A 267 15.35 -55.12 93.37
N GLY A 268 15.35 -55.92 92.30
CA GLY A 268 14.78 -57.27 92.26
C GLY A 268 13.33 -57.37 91.75
N VAL A 269 12.68 -56.26 91.41
CA VAL A 269 11.38 -56.23 90.74
C VAL A 269 11.57 -55.96 89.25
N GLN A 270 11.11 -56.87 88.38
CA GLN A 270 11.10 -56.64 86.94
C GLN A 270 9.85 -55.83 86.56
N LEU A 271 10.03 -54.59 86.13
CA LEU A 271 8.92 -53.76 85.62
C LEU A 271 8.45 -54.32 84.27
N ILE A 272 7.20 -54.75 84.19
CA ILE A 272 6.55 -55.18 82.95
C ILE A 272 6.05 -53.93 82.23
N THR A 273 6.63 -53.61 81.08
CA THR A 273 6.24 -52.45 80.27
C THR A 273 5.32 -52.84 79.09
N GLU A 274 5.02 -54.13 78.95
CA GLU A 274 4.14 -54.65 77.92
C GLU A 274 2.70 -54.16 78.18
N GLY A 275 2.08 -53.51 77.18
CA GLY A 275 0.73 -52.94 77.29
C GLY A 275 0.67 -51.49 77.79
N MET A 276 1.81 -50.87 78.11
CA MET A 276 1.89 -49.42 78.33
C MET A 276 1.61 -48.68 77.03
N ASP A 277 0.77 -47.65 77.11
CA ASP A 277 0.36 -46.82 75.99
C ASP A 277 0.13 -45.40 76.50
N GLU A 278 0.58 -44.39 75.74
CA GLU A 278 0.47 -42.97 76.13
C GLU A 278 -0.99 -42.54 76.27
N MET A 279 -1.89 -43.15 75.49
CA MET A 279 -3.32 -42.86 75.47
C MET A 279 -4.09 -43.76 76.44
N LYS A 280 -3.42 -44.37 77.42
CA LYS A 280 -4.04 -45.18 78.47
C LYS A 280 -3.67 -44.68 79.86
N GLU A 281 -4.58 -44.87 80.80
CA GLU A 281 -4.43 -44.51 82.20
C GLU A 281 -4.63 -45.71 83.13
N VAL A 282 -4.21 -45.58 84.38
CA VAL A 282 -4.39 -46.62 85.39
C VAL A 282 -5.70 -46.38 86.15
N ARG A 283 -6.67 -47.28 85.98
CA ARG A 283 -7.93 -47.30 86.73
C ARG A 283 -8.08 -48.61 87.48
N ASP A 284 -8.41 -48.54 88.77
CA ASP A 284 -8.62 -49.72 89.62
C ASP A 284 -7.49 -50.76 89.54
N GLY A 285 -6.24 -50.29 89.32
CA GLY A 285 -5.05 -51.13 89.20
C GLY A 285 -4.84 -51.77 87.82
N GLN A 286 -5.61 -51.42 86.79
CA GLN A 286 -5.47 -51.90 85.41
C GLN A 286 -5.22 -50.75 84.43
N ILE A 287 -4.45 -51.02 83.37
CA ILE A 287 -4.21 -50.06 82.28
C ILE A 287 -5.42 -50.10 81.34
N ALA A 288 -6.18 -49.01 81.28
CA ALA A 288 -7.38 -48.86 80.49
C ALA A 288 -7.35 -47.58 79.66
N SER A 289 -8.07 -47.54 78.54
CA SER A 289 -8.24 -46.31 77.78
C SER A 289 -9.11 -45.30 78.56
N PRO A 290 -8.81 -43.99 78.47
CA PRO A 290 -9.64 -42.92 79.00
C PRO A 290 -11.09 -43.06 78.52
N PRO A 291 -12.11 -42.54 79.23
CA PRO A 291 -13.46 -42.59 78.71
C PRO A 291 -13.48 -41.67 77.48
N LEU A 292 -14.33 -41.94 76.50
CA LEU A 292 -14.55 -40.93 75.47
C LEU A 292 -15.23 -39.75 76.18
N GLU A 293 -14.57 -38.60 76.24
CA GLU A 293 -15.23 -37.35 76.62
C GLU A 293 -16.37 -37.16 75.62
N GLU A 294 -17.62 -37.23 76.09
CA GLU A 294 -18.76 -36.80 75.28
C GLU A 294 -18.53 -35.31 74.99
N GLU A 295 -18.35 -34.96 73.71
CA GLU A 295 -18.30 -33.56 73.26
C GLU A 295 -19.51 -32.81 73.82
N GLU A 296 -19.30 -31.91 74.78
CA GLU A 296 -20.30 -30.90 75.10
C GLU A 296 -20.49 -30.02 73.85
N ALA A 297 -21.71 -30.11 73.30
CA ALA A 297 -22.21 -29.33 72.18
C ALA A 297 -22.38 -27.83 72.50
#